data_AF-A0A6B2LAA5-F1
#
_entry.id   AF-A0A6B2LAA5-F1
#
_cell.length_a   1.000
_cell.length_b   1.000
_cell.length_c   1.000
_cell.angle_alpha   90.00
_cell.angle_beta   90.00
_cell.angle_gamma   90.00
#
_symmetry.space_group_name_H-M   'P 1'
#
loop_
_entity.id
_entity.type
_entity.pdbx_description
1 polymer ?
#
loop_
_entity_poly.entity_id
_entity_poly.type
_entity_poly.pdbx_seq_one_letter_code
_entity_poly.pdbx_strand_id
1 'polypeptide(L)'
;MILGPLVLLLVISQIGLTSSHSWVACTQYTEKNGVFYSPSKCLAFPRGWKDYQPTLPFGTDTGYNFQSASTCTNVKRASPVTNSYSTTYPMATYVAGSEVCIAWPPKNHVAAVCNNIYIPDGGTQIYYSTDGDVTWNLLVDWGKTNTPAKDNPSDATRPGYQNCPDFCNNNDKALCTGCFTVPSTPGSYSFQWRWVFNPGDPFISCWDAEVVAPGAPVPPPPTAPPTAPPTAPPTAPPTAPTTAPTAPPTPANPTDPPNAPPTSSNGQNPLNSATTIDAANLRTVVDLLAVVVVFLIVIMVILIVFIVKLRSSERV
;
A
#
# COMPACT_ATOMS: atom_id res chain seq x y z
N MET A 1 -28.63 -21.34 27.26
CA MET A 1 -28.18 -21.66 25.88
C MET A 1 -28.08 -20.38 25.02
N ILE A 2 -27.29 -19.37 25.42
CA ILE A 2 -27.16 -18.09 24.67
C ILE A 2 -25.68 -17.74 24.35
N LEU A 3 -24.71 -18.50 24.88
CA LEU A 3 -23.27 -18.25 24.66
C LEU A 3 -22.76 -18.68 23.27
N GLY A 4 -23.37 -19.68 22.64
CA GLY A 4 -22.96 -20.18 21.32
C GLY A 4 -23.00 -19.14 20.18
N PRO A 5 -24.10 -18.39 19.99
CA PRO A 5 -24.19 -17.42 18.90
C PRO A 5 -23.30 -16.18 19.10
N LEU A 6 -22.99 -15.79 20.35
CA LEU A 6 -22.15 -14.63 20.64
C LEU A 6 -20.66 -14.88 20.33
N VAL A 7 -20.18 -16.11 20.59
CA VAL A 7 -18.80 -16.53 20.25
C VAL A 7 -18.62 -16.66 18.73
N LEU A 8 -19.65 -17.12 18.01
CA LEU A 8 -19.62 -17.19 16.54
C LEU A 8 -19.59 -15.78 15.91
N LEU A 9 -20.35 -14.82 16.46
CA LEU A 9 -20.32 -13.41 16.03
C LEU A 9 -18.95 -12.73 16.27
N LEU A 10 -18.26 -13.07 17.36
CA LEU A 10 -16.94 -12.52 17.65
C LEU A 10 -15.87 -13.05 16.67
N VAL A 11 -15.92 -14.33 16.31
CA VAL A 11 -15.00 -14.93 15.30
C VAL A 11 -15.26 -14.38 13.90
N ILE A 12 -16.51 -14.08 13.53
CA ILE A 12 -16.84 -13.43 12.25
C ILE A 12 -16.37 -11.96 12.23
N SER A 13 -16.40 -11.26 13.38
CA SER A 13 -15.94 -9.86 13.48
C SER A 13 -14.42 -9.68 13.41
N GLN A 14 -13.64 -10.75 13.60
CA GLN A 14 -12.17 -10.76 13.49
C GLN A 14 -11.69 -11.17 12.09
N ILE A 15 -12.61 -11.37 11.13
CA ILE A 15 -12.30 -11.21 9.69
C ILE A 15 -12.17 -9.70 9.42
N GLY A 16 -11.27 -9.05 10.17
CA GLY A 16 -10.85 -7.69 9.96
C GLY A 16 -10.07 -7.68 8.65
N LEU A 17 -10.80 -7.38 7.58
CA LEU A 17 -10.36 -6.80 6.31
C LEU A 17 -8.85 -6.50 6.30
N THR A 18 -8.03 -7.52 6.02
CA THR A 18 -6.72 -7.27 5.43
C THR A 18 -7.03 -6.72 4.06
N SER A 19 -7.27 -5.42 3.98
CA SER A 19 -7.47 -4.74 2.72
C SER A 19 -6.15 -4.92 1.98
N SER A 20 -6.17 -5.88 1.07
CA SER A 20 -5.05 -6.14 0.19
C SER A 20 -5.13 -5.02 -0.85
N HIS A 21 -4.02 -4.33 -1.05
CA HIS A 21 -3.95 -3.23 -1.99
C HIS A 21 -2.69 -3.45 -2.80
N SER A 22 -2.81 -3.49 -4.11
CA SER A 22 -1.62 -3.56 -4.95
C SER A 22 -1.87 -2.92 -6.29
N TRP A 23 -0.81 -2.38 -6.85
CA TRP A 23 -0.84 -1.66 -8.11
C TRP A 23 0.56 -1.50 -8.69
N VAL A 24 0.62 -1.27 -9.99
CA VAL A 24 1.84 -0.82 -10.66
C VAL A 24 2.01 0.67 -10.40
N ALA A 25 3.15 1.09 -9.88
CA ALA A 25 3.48 2.50 -9.69
C ALA A 25 4.27 3.09 -10.87
N CYS A 26 5.01 2.23 -11.60
CA CYS A 26 5.77 2.63 -12.77
C CYS A 26 5.67 1.58 -13.88
N THR A 27 5.40 2.01 -15.11
CA THR A 27 5.23 1.12 -16.27
C THR A 27 6.44 1.10 -17.20
N GLN A 28 7.45 1.93 -16.91
CA GLN A 28 8.75 1.92 -17.59
C GLN A 28 9.83 2.31 -16.58
N TYR A 29 10.25 1.33 -15.79
CA TYR A 29 11.27 1.48 -14.77
C TYR A 29 12.64 1.06 -15.32
N THR A 30 13.66 1.90 -15.15
CA THR A 30 14.98 1.69 -15.81
C THR A 30 15.90 0.73 -15.08
N GLU A 31 15.46 0.14 -13.97
CA GLU A 31 16.29 -0.75 -13.15
C GLU A 31 15.54 -2.04 -12.85
N LYS A 32 16.14 -3.17 -13.22
CA LYS A 32 15.66 -4.50 -12.89
C LYS A 32 16.21 -4.92 -11.54
N ASN A 33 15.36 -5.40 -10.64
CA ASN A 33 15.74 -5.89 -9.32
C ASN A 33 16.55 -4.89 -8.49
N GLY A 34 16.22 -3.60 -8.62
CA GLY A 34 16.79 -2.58 -7.75
C GLY A 34 16.42 -2.82 -6.29
N VAL A 35 17.28 -2.34 -5.38
CA VAL A 35 17.04 -2.46 -3.93
C VAL A 35 15.99 -1.44 -3.48
N PHE A 36 16.06 -0.21 -3.99
CA PHE A 36 15.19 0.89 -3.59
C PHE A 36 14.52 1.56 -4.79
N TYR A 37 13.28 1.99 -4.61
CA TYR A 37 12.58 2.78 -5.62
C TYR A 37 13.14 4.21 -5.67
N SER A 38 13.68 4.59 -6.83
CA SER A 38 13.93 5.98 -7.20
C SER A 38 12.85 6.52 -8.16
N PRO A 39 12.18 7.65 -7.86
CA PRO A 39 11.25 8.31 -8.78
C PRO A 39 11.86 8.70 -10.12
N SER A 40 13.16 9.06 -10.16
CA SER A 40 13.86 9.45 -11.39
C SER A 40 14.10 8.30 -12.36
N LYS A 41 13.97 7.05 -11.91
CA LYS A 41 14.07 5.85 -12.74
C LYS A 41 12.72 5.44 -13.35
N CYS A 42 11.65 6.16 -13.03
CA CYS A 42 10.33 5.93 -13.62
C CYS A 42 10.07 6.87 -14.80
N LEU A 43 9.92 6.30 -16.00
CA LEU A 43 9.76 7.06 -17.24
C LEU A 43 8.31 7.14 -17.73
N ALA A 44 7.42 6.28 -17.22
CA ALA A 44 6.04 6.24 -17.64
C ALA A 44 5.13 5.67 -16.54
N PHE A 45 3.86 6.05 -16.59
CA PHE A 45 2.92 5.81 -15.49
C PHE A 45 1.65 5.07 -15.95
N PRO A 46 0.93 4.43 -15.02
CA PRO A 46 -0.41 3.91 -15.24
C PRO A 46 -1.43 5.00 -15.61
N ARG A 47 -2.58 4.59 -16.20
CA ARG A 47 -3.69 5.49 -16.50
C ARG A 47 -4.19 6.21 -15.25
N GLY A 48 -4.39 7.52 -15.35
CA GLY A 48 -5.02 8.30 -14.28
C GLY A 48 -4.11 8.54 -13.07
N TRP A 49 -2.83 8.16 -13.12
CA TRP A 49 -1.91 8.30 -11.99
C TRP A 49 -1.86 9.71 -11.40
N LYS A 50 -2.02 10.74 -12.25
CA LYS A 50 -2.13 12.15 -11.84
C LYS A 50 -3.22 12.45 -10.80
N ASP A 51 -4.27 11.64 -10.75
CA ASP A 51 -5.45 11.85 -9.90
C ASP A 51 -5.29 11.19 -8.51
N TYR A 52 -4.26 10.36 -8.32
CA TYR A 52 -4.05 9.52 -7.12
C TYR A 52 -2.85 9.99 -6.28
N GLN A 53 -2.72 11.31 -6.10
CA GLN A 53 -1.72 11.96 -5.23
C GLN A 53 -0.25 11.49 -5.42
N PRO A 54 0.33 11.73 -6.61
CA PRO A 54 1.62 11.17 -7.02
C PRO A 54 2.87 11.81 -6.38
N THR A 55 2.71 12.73 -5.43
CA THR A 55 3.80 13.34 -4.65
C THR A 55 4.10 12.59 -3.35
N LEU A 56 3.28 11.59 -3.00
CA LEU A 56 3.49 10.79 -1.80
C LEU A 56 4.65 9.80 -1.98
N PRO A 57 5.29 9.37 -0.88
CA PRO A 57 6.32 8.34 -0.92
C PRO A 57 5.87 7.08 -1.67
N PHE A 58 6.80 6.39 -2.32
CA PHE A 58 6.53 5.15 -3.02
C PHE A 58 5.78 4.14 -2.15
N GLY A 59 4.81 3.49 -2.76
CA GLY A 59 3.90 2.55 -2.11
C GLY A 59 2.94 3.16 -1.10
N THR A 60 2.82 4.48 -0.95
CA THR A 60 1.71 5.06 -0.16
C THR A 60 0.38 4.66 -0.77
N ASP A 61 -0.56 4.21 0.07
CA ASP A 61 -1.88 3.84 -0.43
C ASP A 61 -2.68 5.09 -0.76
N THR A 62 -3.13 5.17 -2.00
CA THR A 62 -3.88 6.30 -2.55
C THR A 62 -5.26 5.88 -3.04
N GLY A 63 -5.65 4.62 -2.84
CA GLY A 63 -6.86 4.05 -3.43
C GLY A 63 -6.68 3.62 -4.90
N TYR A 64 -5.45 3.58 -5.42
CA TYR A 64 -5.14 3.12 -6.78
C TYR A 64 -5.09 1.57 -6.88
N ASN A 65 -5.98 0.85 -6.20
CA ASN A 65 -5.91 -0.60 -5.99
C ASN A 65 -7.16 -1.32 -6.56
N PHE A 66 -7.35 -1.22 -7.87
CA PHE A 66 -8.54 -1.76 -8.52
C PHE A 66 -8.58 -3.29 -8.54
N GLN A 67 -9.76 -3.89 -8.30
CA GLN A 67 -9.95 -5.34 -8.19
C GLN A 67 -11.01 -5.92 -9.15
N SER A 68 -11.12 -5.39 -10.37
CA SER A 68 -11.97 -6.02 -11.38
C SER A 68 -11.35 -5.96 -12.76
N ALA A 69 -11.40 -7.09 -13.48
CA ALA A 69 -11.02 -7.19 -14.90
C ALA A 69 -11.77 -6.19 -15.79
N SER A 70 -12.98 -5.77 -15.35
CA SER A 70 -13.75 -4.72 -16.03
C SER A 70 -13.30 -3.30 -15.68
N THR A 71 -12.47 -3.08 -14.66
CA THR A 71 -12.00 -1.72 -14.27
C THR A 71 -11.04 -1.12 -15.27
N CYS A 72 -10.45 -1.92 -16.17
CA CYS A 72 -9.99 -1.40 -17.46
C CYS A 72 -11.21 -1.20 -18.38
N THR A 73 -12.20 -0.38 -17.97
CA THR A 73 -13.50 -0.21 -18.65
C THR A 73 -13.36 0.24 -20.09
N ASN A 74 -12.19 0.75 -20.46
CA ASN A 74 -11.82 1.01 -21.83
C ASN A 74 -10.62 0.13 -22.17
N VAL A 75 -10.84 -0.95 -22.93
CA VAL A 75 -9.76 -1.59 -23.69
C VAL A 75 -9.21 -0.60 -24.73
N LYS A 76 -10.06 0.35 -25.15
CA LYS A 76 -9.64 1.57 -25.81
C LYS A 76 -8.77 2.41 -24.87
N ARG A 77 -7.62 2.81 -25.40
CA ARG A 77 -6.88 3.97 -24.94
C ARG A 77 -7.88 5.10 -24.63
N ALA A 78 -7.80 5.72 -23.46
CA ALA A 78 -8.68 6.84 -23.13
C ALA A 78 -8.65 7.84 -24.29
N SER A 79 -9.81 8.28 -24.77
CA SER A 79 -9.87 9.21 -25.90
C SER A 79 -10.45 10.53 -25.45
N PRO A 80 -9.67 11.64 -25.53
CA PRO A 80 -8.24 11.67 -25.88
C PRO A 80 -7.34 11.08 -24.77
N VAL A 81 -6.17 10.56 -25.16
CA VAL A 81 -5.13 10.00 -24.25
C VAL A 81 -4.78 10.99 -23.16
N THR A 82 -4.79 12.27 -23.53
CA THR A 82 -4.49 13.42 -22.66
C THR A 82 -5.35 13.48 -21.41
N ASN A 83 -6.50 12.79 -21.36
CA ASN A 83 -7.32 12.75 -20.14
C ASN A 83 -6.71 11.86 -19.05
N SER A 84 -5.96 10.82 -19.44
CA SER A 84 -5.36 9.85 -18.52
C SER A 84 -3.91 10.15 -18.15
N TYR A 85 -3.24 10.99 -18.92
CA TYR A 85 -1.81 11.27 -18.80
C TYR A 85 -1.52 12.76 -18.75
N SER A 86 -0.32 13.13 -18.31
CA SER A 86 0.16 14.51 -18.28
C SER A 86 1.63 14.56 -18.65
N THR A 87 2.22 15.76 -18.76
CA THR A 87 3.66 15.91 -18.98
C THR A 87 4.50 15.38 -17.82
N THR A 88 4.00 15.48 -16.58
CA THR A 88 4.66 14.93 -15.37
C THR A 88 4.47 13.42 -15.24
N TYR A 89 3.31 12.92 -15.67
CA TYR A 89 2.96 11.50 -15.62
C TYR A 89 2.60 11.00 -17.03
N PRO A 90 3.60 10.84 -17.91
CA PRO A 90 3.36 10.54 -19.31
C PRO A 90 2.99 9.08 -19.54
N MET A 91 2.38 8.85 -20.71
CA MET A 91 2.21 7.54 -21.32
C MET A 91 3.57 6.99 -21.76
N ALA A 92 3.71 5.66 -21.76
CA ALA A 92 4.94 5.02 -22.20
C ALA A 92 5.16 5.13 -23.72
N THR A 93 6.43 5.16 -24.13
CA THR A 93 6.84 4.90 -25.51
C THR A 93 7.91 3.81 -25.48
N TYR A 94 7.60 2.68 -26.10
CA TYR A 94 8.46 1.50 -26.12
C TYR A 94 9.03 1.26 -27.50
N VAL A 95 10.20 0.63 -27.55
CA VAL A 95 10.76 0.11 -28.81
C VAL A 95 10.22 -1.29 -29.02
N ALA A 96 9.75 -1.59 -30.24
CA ALA A 96 9.23 -2.90 -30.59
C ALA A 96 10.25 -4.02 -30.28
N GLY A 97 9.80 -5.06 -29.58
CA GLY A 97 10.63 -6.20 -29.18
C GLY A 97 11.65 -5.92 -28.06
N SER A 98 11.67 -4.74 -27.47
CA SER A 98 12.55 -4.44 -26.32
C SER A 98 12.04 -5.06 -25.02
N GLU A 99 12.96 -5.35 -24.08
CA GLU A 99 12.59 -5.65 -22.70
C GLU A 99 12.30 -4.35 -21.95
N VAL A 100 11.18 -4.30 -21.22
CA VAL A 100 10.81 -3.19 -20.34
C VAL A 100 10.47 -3.74 -18.97
N CYS A 101 10.79 -2.98 -17.92
CA CYS A 101 10.49 -3.35 -16.55
C CYS A 101 9.40 -2.44 -15.97
N ILE A 102 8.57 -2.98 -15.09
CA ILE A 102 7.58 -2.24 -14.30
C ILE A 102 7.92 -2.38 -12.82
N ALA A 103 7.41 -1.47 -12.01
CA ALA A 103 7.65 -1.45 -10.56
C ALA A 103 6.35 -1.35 -9.76
N TRP A 104 6.29 -2.05 -8.64
CA TRP A 104 5.17 -2.03 -7.69
C TRP A 104 5.66 -2.19 -6.24
N PRO A 105 4.90 -1.70 -5.25
CA PRO A 105 5.14 -2.01 -3.85
C PRO A 105 4.60 -3.41 -3.46
N PRO A 106 5.23 -4.14 -2.54
CA PRO A 106 4.81 -5.46 -2.10
C PRO A 106 3.64 -5.44 -1.13
N LYS A 107 3.44 -4.33 -0.39
CA LYS A 107 2.32 -4.17 0.55
C LYS A 107 2.16 -5.30 1.56
N ASN A 108 3.29 -5.78 2.06
CA ASN A 108 3.40 -6.90 2.98
C ASN A 108 2.98 -8.27 2.39
N HIS A 109 2.74 -8.36 1.09
CA HIS A 109 2.29 -9.57 0.39
C HIS A 109 3.43 -10.38 -0.25
N VAL A 110 4.58 -10.46 0.44
CA VAL A 110 5.65 -11.41 0.09
C VAL A 110 5.71 -12.51 1.16
N ALA A 111 5.66 -13.76 0.71
CA ALA A 111 5.80 -14.93 1.56
C ALA A 111 7.25 -15.08 2.00
N ALA A 112 7.60 -14.76 3.24
CA ALA A 112 9.00 -14.71 3.65
C ALA A 112 9.18 -15.13 5.10
N VAL A 113 10.39 -15.59 5.44
CA VAL A 113 10.78 -15.92 6.82
C VAL A 113 10.74 -14.71 7.75
N CYS A 114 10.97 -13.51 7.21
CA CYS A 114 10.85 -12.21 7.91
C CYS A 114 9.41 -11.66 7.93
N ASN A 115 8.45 -12.41 7.41
CA ASN A 115 7.03 -12.09 7.39
C ASN A 115 6.25 -13.39 7.66
N ASN A 116 5.15 -13.62 6.97
CA ASN A 116 4.44 -14.89 6.97
C ASN A 116 4.89 -15.72 5.76
N ILE A 117 5.41 -16.93 5.98
CA ILE A 117 5.83 -17.83 4.90
C ILE A 117 4.65 -18.39 4.09
N TYR A 118 3.41 -18.22 4.56
CA TYR A 118 2.18 -18.71 3.93
C TYR A 118 1.38 -17.62 3.20
N ILE A 119 1.98 -16.47 2.89
CA ILE A 119 1.29 -15.42 2.12
C ILE A 119 0.93 -15.96 0.73
N PRO A 120 -0.38 -15.99 0.37
CA PRO A 120 -0.83 -16.48 -0.92
C PRO A 120 -0.24 -15.73 -2.12
N ASP A 121 -0.07 -16.44 -3.22
CA ASP A 121 0.27 -15.88 -4.52
C ASP A 121 -0.34 -16.76 -5.61
N GLY A 122 -1.36 -16.22 -6.28
CA GLY A 122 -2.04 -16.82 -7.41
C GLY A 122 -1.34 -16.55 -8.74
N GLY A 123 -0.32 -15.70 -8.75
CA GLY A 123 0.50 -15.41 -9.92
C GLY A 123 0.33 -14.00 -10.46
N THR A 124 1.29 -13.59 -11.30
CA THR A 124 1.36 -12.25 -11.89
C THR A 124 1.51 -12.32 -13.40
N GLN A 125 0.65 -11.61 -14.10
CA GLN A 125 0.54 -11.67 -15.56
C GLN A 125 0.44 -10.27 -16.15
N ILE A 126 0.93 -10.13 -17.37
CA ILE A 126 0.71 -8.96 -18.22
C ILE A 126 -0.12 -9.39 -19.41
N TYR A 127 -1.17 -8.64 -19.68
CA TYR A 127 -1.97 -8.76 -20.89
C TYR A 127 -1.81 -7.51 -21.74
N TYR A 128 -2.08 -7.63 -23.03
CA TYR A 128 -2.12 -6.51 -23.96
C TYR A 128 -3.32 -6.60 -24.90
N SER A 129 -3.69 -5.46 -25.47
CA SER A 129 -4.67 -5.32 -26.54
C SER A 129 -4.21 -4.23 -27.50
N THR A 130 -4.54 -4.37 -28.77
CA THR A 130 -4.30 -3.32 -29.78
C THR A 130 -5.42 -2.29 -29.72
N ASP A 131 -5.12 -1.04 -30.10
CA ASP A 131 -6.15 0.00 -30.11
C ASP A 131 -7.37 -0.40 -30.97
N GLY A 132 -8.57 -0.16 -30.44
CA GLY A 132 -9.84 -0.57 -31.05
C GLY A 132 -10.30 -2.01 -30.79
N ASP A 133 -9.45 -2.90 -30.26
CA ASP A 133 -9.82 -4.26 -29.84
C ASP A 133 -10.34 -4.24 -28.39
N VAL A 134 -11.19 -5.21 -28.05
CA VAL A 134 -11.70 -5.46 -26.69
C VAL A 134 -11.12 -6.74 -26.08
N THR A 135 -10.30 -7.46 -26.83
CA THR A 135 -9.69 -8.73 -26.45
C THR A 135 -8.37 -8.49 -25.75
N TRP A 136 -8.18 -9.15 -24.60
CA TRP A 136 -6.92 -9.15 -23.87
C TRP A 136 -6.15 -10.42 -24.19
N ASN A 137 -4.93 -10.26 -24.71
CA ASN A 137 -4.02 -11.34 -25.02
C ASN A 137 -2.96 -11.43 -23.92
N LEU A 138 -2.68 -12.65 -23.41
CA LEU A 138 -1.61 -12.86 -22.43
C LEU A 138 -0.26 -12.56 -23.10
N LEU A 139 0.50 -11.63 -22.54
CA LEU A 139 1.85 -11.27 -23.00
C LEU A 139 2.92 -12.06 -22.24
N VAL A 140 2.82 -12.09 -20.92
CA VAL A 140 3.73 -12.84 -20.05
C VAL A 140 3.01 -13.31 -18.80
N ASP A 141 3.39 -14.49 -18.34
CA ASP A 141 3.05 -15.03 -17.03
C ASP A 141 4.35 -15.22 -16.25
N TRP A 142 4.56 -14.43 -15.20
CA TRP A 142 5.74 -14.54 -14.34
C TRP A 142 5.59 -15.62 -13.27
N GLY A 143 4.47 -16.35 -13.26
CA GLY A 143 4.19 -17.43 -12.34
C GLY A 143 3.86 -16.93 -10.94
N LYS A 144 3.90 -17.88 -9.99
CA LYS A 144 3.59 -17.69 -8.58
C LYS A 144 4.67 -18.31 -7.70
N THR A 145 4.81 -17.81 -6.48
CA THR A 145 5.62 -18.47 -5.46
C THR A 145 4.82 -19.55 -4.75
N ASN A 146 5.43 -20.73 -4.58
CA ASN A 146 4.84 -21.79 -3.77
C ASN A 146 4.94 -21.43 -2.27
N THR A 147 3.85 -21.64 -1.54
CA THR A 147 3.79 -21.51 -0.07
C THR A 147 3.80 -22.90 0.59
N PRO A 148 4.47 -23.10 1.74
CA PRO A 148 5.28 -22.12 2.45
C PRO A 148 6.56 -21.75 1.70
N ALA A 149 6.89 -20.46 1.68
CA ALA A 149 8.18 -20.00 1.20
C ALA A 149 9.30 -20.50 2.13
N LYS A 150 10.34 -21.07 1.55
CA LYS A 150 11.49 -21.63 2.29
C LYS A 150 12.69 -20.68 2.32
N ASP A 151 12.68 -19.66 1.46
CA ASP A 151 13.84 -18.86 1.14
C ASP A 151 13.63 -17.38 1.54
N ASN A 152 14.73 -16.64 1.68
CA ASN A 152 14.71 -15.22 2.00
C ASN A 152 14.39 -14.41 0.72
N PRO A 153 13.42 -13.47 0.73
CA PRO A 153 13.14 -12.63 -0.44
C PRO A 153 14.31 -11.78 -0.95
N SER A 154 15.38 -11.62 -0.17
CA SER A 154 16.62 -11.01 -0.65
C SER A 154 17.38 -11.84 -1.68
N ASP A 155 17.03 -13.12 -1.86
CA ASP A 155 17.60 -13.99 -2.88
C ASP A 155 16.88 -13.70 -4.21
N ALA A 156 17.50 -12.86 -5.04
CA ALA A 156 16.93 -12.03 -6.12
C ALA A 156 16.28 -12.74 -7.34
N THR A 157 15.54 -13.83 -7.17
CA THR A 157 14.96 -14.62 -8.28
C THR A 157 13.56 -15.16 -8.00
N ARG A 158 12.78 -14.46 -7.18
CA ARG A 158 11.41 -14.92 -6.90
C ARG A 158 10.49 -14.68 -8.10
N PRO A 159 9.56 -15.61 -8.39
CA PRO A 159 8.64 -15.44 -9.51
C PRO A 159 7.62 -14.34 -9.23
N GLY A 160 7.19 -13.68 -10.31
CA GLY A 160 6.05 -12.76 -10.32
C GLY A 160 6.10 -11.67 -9.26
N TYR A 161 4.98 -11.53 -8.55
CA TYR A 161 4.72 -10.47 -7.58
C TYR A 161 5.80 -10.33 -6.51
N GLN A 162 6.34 -11.47 -6.10
CA GLN A 162 7.20 -11.58 -4.92
C GLN A 162 8.66 -11.23 -5.20
N ASN A 163 8.98 -10.79 -6.41
CA ASN A 163 10.32 -10.35 -6.81
C ASN A 163 10.67 -8.98 -6.21
N CYS A 164 10.98 -8.96 -4.92
CA CYS A 164 11.17 -7.76 -4.10
C CYS A 164 12.46 -7.90 -3.25
N PRO A 165 13.65 -7.58 -3.78
CA PRO A 165 14.92 -7.90 -3.14
C PRO A 165 15.10 -7.31 -1.73
N ASP A 166 14.55 -6.12 -1.46
CA ASP A 166 14.71 -5.46 -0.15
C ASP A 166 13.50 -5.67 0.78
N PHE A 167 12.66 -6.66 0.50
CA PHE A 167 11.39 -6.83 1.21
C PHE A 167 11.55 -6.88 2.73
N CYS A 168 12.48 -7.67 3.27
CA CYS A 168 12.64 -7.83 4.72
C CYS A 168 13.07 -6.56 5.46
N ASN A 169 13.63 -5.57 4.77
CA ASN A 169 13.99 -4.29 5.37
C ASN A 169 12.80 -3.30 5.34
N ASN A 170 11.88 -3.49 4.41
CA ASN A 170 10.67 -2.69 4.31
C ASN A 170 9.53 -3.47 3.65
N ASN A 171 8.82 -4.26 4.45
CA ASN A 171 7.76 -5.15 3.94
C ASN A 171 6.64 -4.41 3.21
N ASP A 172 6.44 -3.10 3.45
CA ASP A 172 5.37 -2.32 2.84
C ASP A 172 5.84 -1.59 1.56
N LYS A 173 7.04 -0.99 1.57
CA LYS A 173 7.52 -0.08 0.51
C LYS A 173 8.76 -0.54 -0.24
N ALA A 174 9.26 -1.76 -0.03
CA ALA A 174 10.38 -2.28 -0.82
C ALA A 174 10.04 -2.24 -2.32
N LEU A 175 11.07 -2.12 -3.17
CA LEU A 175 10.88 -2.16 -4.61
C LEU A 175 10.66 -3.60 -5.06
N CYS A 176 9.55 -3.85 -5.75
CA CYS A 176 9.35 -5.04 -6.55
C CYS A 176 9.40 -4.69 -8.03
N THR A 177 9.95 -5.59 -8.86
CA THR A 177 10.01 -5.39 -10.31
C THR A 177 9.69 -6.64 -11.09
N GLY A 178 9.24 -6.45 -12.33
CA GLY A 178 9.04 -7.51 -13.31
C GLY A 178 9.25 -6.95 -14.70
N CYS A 179 9.92 -7.72 -15.57
CA CYS A 179 10.25 -7.29 -16.91
C CYS A 179 9.61 -8.21 -17.96
N PHE A 180 9.21 -7.62 -19.08
CA PHE A 180 8.57 -8.33 -20.18
C PHE A 180 9.05 -7.77 -21.51
N THR A 181 8.94 -8.60 -22.55
CA THR A 181 9.23 -8.19 -23.93
C THR A 181 8.01 -7.53 -24.55
N VAL A 182 8.17 -6.31 -25.02
CA VAL A 182 7.14 -5.54 -25.71
C VAL A 182 6.81 -6.20 -27.06
N PRO A 183 5.54 -6.16 -27.54
CA PRO A 183 5.19 -6.63 -28.88
C PRO A 183 6.15 -6.11 -29.97
N SER A 184 6.48 -6.96 -30.94
CA SER A 184 7.44 -6.65 -32.02
C SER A 184 6.83 -5.84 -33.16
N THR A 185 5.51 -5.64 -33.16
CA THR A 185 4.80 -4.83 -34.15
C THR A 185 4.60 -3.42 -33.61
N PRO A 186 5.02 -2.36 -34.34
CA PRO A 186 4.70 -0.99 -33.96
C PRO A 186 3.20 -0.70 -33.95
N GLY A 187 2.77 0.20 -33.07
CA GLY A 187 1.40 0.66 -32.97
C GLY A 187 1.01 1.10 -31.56
N SER A 188 -0.28 1.42 -31.40
CA SER A 188 -0.86 1.80 -30.13
C SER A 188 -1.39 0.58 -29.37
N TYR A 189 -0.96 0.43 -28.12
CA TYR A 189 -1.30 -0.70 -27.26
C TYR A 189 -1.86 -0.26 -25.92
N SER A 190 -2.80 -1.05 -25.42
CA SER A 190 -3.26 -1.06 -24.03
C SER A 190 -2.64 -2.27 -23.33
N PHE A 191 -2.21 -2.10 -22.09
CA PHE A 191 -1.66 -3.15 -21.25
C PHE A 191 -2.42 -3.26 -19.94
N GLN A 192 -2.39 -4.45 -19.36
CA GLN A 192 -3.02 -4.77 -18.10
C GLN A 192 -2.12 -5.68 -17.29
N TRP A 193 -1.66 -5.18 -16.14
CA TRP A 193 -1.01 -5.99 -15.11
C TRP A 193 -2.09 -6.59 -14.23
N ARG A 194 -2.01 -7.90 -14.00
CA ARG A 194 -2.89 -8.63 -13.08
C ARG A 194 -2.05 -9.36 -12.07
N TRP A 195 -2.33 -9.15 -10.78
CA TRP A 195 -1.82 -9.99 -9.73
C TRP A 195 -2.95 -10.59 -8.93
N VAL A 196 -2.94 -11.92 -8.78
CA VAL A 196 -3.94 -12.65 -8.02
C VAL A 196 -3.37 -12.90 -6.64
N PHE A 197 -3.82 -12.17 -5.62
CA PHE A 197 -3.46 -12.49 -4.24
C PHE A 197 -4.14 -13.80 -3.82
N ASN A 198 -5.48 -13.83 -3.97
CA ASN A 198 -6.31 -15.01 -3.80
C ASN A 198 -7.10 -15.29 -5.09
N PRO A 199 -7.43 -16.57 -5.40
CA PRO A 199 -8.21 -16.90 -6.59
C PRO A 199 -9.52 -16.11 -6.67
N GLY A 200 -9.82 -15.52 -7.84
CA GLY A 200 -11.10 -14.85 -8.13
C GLY A 200 -10.97 -13.36 -8.43
N ASP A 201 -10.26 -12.61 -7.58
CA ASP A 201 -10.24 -11.15 -7.62
C ASP A 201 -8.81 -10.61 -7.83
N PRO A 202 -8.37 -10.44 -9.10
CA PRO A 202 -7.04 -9.90 -9.37
C PRO A 202 -6.98 -8.40 -9.05
N PHE A 203 -5.85 -7.96 -8.50
CA PHE A 203 -5.44 -6.56 -8.54
C PHE A 203 -5.03 -6.18 -9.95
N ILE A 204 -5.46 -5.01 -10.39
CA ILE A 204 -5.29 -4.56 -11.77
C ILE A 204 -4.73 -3.15 -11.84
N SER A 205 -3.75 -2.97 -12.72
CA SER A 205 -3.32 -1.66 -13.20
C SER A 205 -3.26 -1.68 -14.72
N CYS A 206 -3.81 -0.66 -15.36
CA CYS A 206 -3.83 -0.54 -16.82
C CYS A 206 -2.97 0.66 -17.25
N TRP A 207 -2.29 0.53 -18.38
CA TRP A 207 -1.56 1.62 -19.02
C TRP A 207 -1.64 1.50 -20.53
N ASP A 208 -1.26 2.57 -21.20
CA ASP A 208 -1.14 2.64 -22.65
C ASP A 208 0.33 2.84 -23.00
N ALA A 209 0.72 2.37 -24.18
CA ALA A 209 2.00 2.71 -24.76
C ALA A 209 1.88 2.93 -26.26
N GLU A 210 2.76 3.75 -26.79
CA GLU A 210 3.10 3.72 -28.20
C GLU A 210 4.31 2.83 -28.42
N VAL A 211 4.17 1.81 -29.26
CA VAL A 211 5.28 0.93 -29.65
C VAL A 211 5.82 1.42 -30.98
N VAL A 212 7.06 1.89 -30.99
CA VAL A 212 7.72 2.44 -32.17
C VAL A 212 8.68 1.43 -32.79
N ALA A 213 8.98 1.58 -34.08
CA ALA A 213 9.95 0.73 -34.76
C ALA A 213 11.36 0.88 -34.15
N PRO A 214 12.21 -0.16 -34.21
CA PRO A 214 13.60 -0.04 -33.81
C PRO A 214 14.30 1.10 -34.56
N GLY A 215 15.02 1.95 -33.83
CA GLY A 215 15.69 3.13 -34.38
C GLY A 215 14.81 4.38 -34.54
N ALA A 216 13.51 4.29 -34.24
CA ALA A 216 12.66 5.48 -34.16
C ALA A 216 13.03 6.33 -32.92
N PRO A 217 12.89 7.67 -32.99
CA PRO A 217 13.06 8.53 -31.84
C PRO A 217 12.08 8.16 -30.72
N VAL A 218 12.60 7.96 -29.51
CA VAL A 218 11.80 7.84 -28.29
C VAL A 218 11.81 9.21 -27.60
N PRO A 219 10.66 9.71 -27.08
CA PRO A 219 10.63 10.94 -26.32
C PRO A 219 11.67 10.93 -25.19
N PRO A 220 12.27 12.09 -24.86
CA PRO A 220 13.16 12.17 -23.72
C PRO A 220 12.42 11.77 -22.43
N PRO A 221 13.14 11.25 -21.42
CA PRO A 221 12.59 11.02 -20.08
C PRO A 221 11.76 12.22 -19.60
N PRO A 222 10.61 12.00 -18.94
CA PRO A 222 9.91 13.10 -18.30
C PRO A 222 10.81 13.77 -17.29
N THR A 223 10.60 15.08 -17.08
CA THR A 223 11.18 15.77 -15.93
C THR A 223 10.70 15.05 -14.67
N ALA A 224 11.63 14.57 -13.85
CA ALA A 224 11.29 13.81 -12.65
C ALA A 224 10.25 14.57 -11.80
N PRO A 225 9.23 13.88 -11.24
CA PRO A 225 8.30 14.52 -10.32
C PRO A 225 9.07 15.20 -9.18
N PRO A 226 8.58 16.35 -8.66
CA PRO A 226 9.25 17.06 -7.59
C PRO A 226 9.54 16.13 -6.41
N THR A 227 10.81 15.93 -6.10
CA THR A 227 11.26 15.03 -5.04
C THR A 227 11.44 15.78 -3.72
N ALA A 228 10.57 16.77 -3.43
CA ALA A 228 10.73 17.59 -2.24
C ALA A 228 10.77 16.65 -1.01
N PRO A 229 11.87 16.64 -0.24
CA PRO A 229 11.90 15.98 1.05
C PRO A 229 10.80 16.58 1.93
N PRO A 230 10.30 15.87 2.95
CA PRO A 230 9.56 16.54 4.01
C PRO A 230 10.47 17.65 4.54
N THR A 231 10.02 18.89 4.40
CA THR A 231 10.69 20.04 5.01
C THR A 231 10.97 19.69 6.47
N ALA A 232 12.20 19.95 6.92
CA ALA A 232 12.61 19.80 8.32
C ALA A 232 11.50 20.34 9.27
N PRO A 233 11.32 19.74 10.46
CA PRO A 233 10.32 20.20 11.42
C PRO A 233 10.43 21.72 11.59
N PRO A 234 9.29 22.43 11.67
CA PRO A 234 9.28 23.89 11.58
C PRO A 234 10.24 24.48 12.60
N THR A 235 11.16 25.31 12.10
CA THR A 235 11.99 26.18 12.92
C THR A 235 11.07 26.94 13.89
N ALA A 236 11.54 27.05 15.14
CA ALA A 236 10.85 27.61 16.29
C ALA A 236 9.89 28.78 15.98
N PRO A 237 8.77 28.90 16.72
CA PRO A 237 7.78 29.95 16.51
C PRO A 237 8.44 31.34 16.57
N PRO A 238 7.98 32.30 15.72
CA PRO A 238 8.60 33.61 15.62
C PRO A 238 8.48 34.37 16.94
N THR A 239 9.59 34.95 17.38
CA THR A 239 9.66 35.86 18.52
C THR A 239 8.75 37.06 18.26
N ALA A 240 7.76 37.27 19.14
CA ALA A 240 6.85 38.41 19.06
C ALA A 240 7.62 39.75 19.19
N PRO A 241 7.26 40.79 18.42
CA PRO A 241 7.88 42.11 18.57
C PRO A 241 7.40 42.79 19.84
N THR A 242 8.34 43.22 20.69
CA THR A 242 8.09 44.07 21.84
C THR A 242 8.13 45.52 21.39
N THR A 243 6.99 46.20 21.34
CA THR A 243 6.95 47.68 21.34
C THR A 243 5.73 48.16 22.12
N ALA A 244 6.01 48.83 23.24
CA ALA A 244 5.07 49.58 24.06
C ALA A 244 4.63 50.90 23.36
N PRO A 245 3.46 51.44 23.74
CA PRO A 245 3.38 52.90 23.91
C PRO A 245 2.64 53.35 25.18
N THR A 246 3.35 54.21 25.92
CA THR A 246 2.99 55.42 26.70
C THR A 246 1.50 55.77 26.93
N ALA A 247 1.13 56.00 28.20
CA ALA A 247 -0.08 56.73 28.67
C ALA A 247 0.13 58.27 28.64
N PRO A 248 -0.74 59.20 29.16
CA PRO A 248 -2.15 59.21 29.67
C PRO A 248 -2.98 60.40 29.01
N PRO A 249 -4.19 60.93 29.43
CA PRO A 249 -4.84 60.92 30.77
C PRO A 249 -6.39 60.74 30.90
N THR A 250 -6.77 60.53 32.17
CA THR A 250 -8.08 60.47 32.89
C THR A 250 -8.81 61.85 32.89
N PRO A 251 -10.08 62.09 33.34
CA PRO A 251 -10.89 61.32 34.33
C PRO A 251 -12.44 61.28 34.24
N ALA A 252 -13.08 60.31 34.93
CA ALA A 252 -14.22 60.47 35.86
C ALA A 252 -14.72 59.10 36.41
N ASN A 253 -15.31 59.13 37.60
CA ASN A 253 -15.47 58.08 38.64
C ASN A 253 -16.90 57.43 38.64
N PRO A 254 -17.36 56.75 39.71
CA PRO A 254 -17.25 55.33 40.11
C PRO A 254 -18.57 54.51 40.02
N THR A 255 -18.51 53.16 40.08
CA THR A 255 -19.20 52.27 41.07
C THR A 255 -19.13 50.76 40.67
N ASP A 256 -18.57 49.97 41.60
CA ASP A 256 -18.59 48.52 41.94
C ASP A 256 -19.79 47.60 41.50
N PRO A 257 -19.79 46.25 41.75
CA PRO A 257 -18.74 45.19 41.76
C PRO A 257 -19.25 43.84 41.11
N PRO A 258 -18.88 42.59 41.54
CA PRO A 258 -18.19 41.59 40.68
C PRO A 258 -18.97 40.27 40.42
N ASN A 259 -18.48 39.41 39.52
CA ASN A 259 -18.40 37.94 39.70
C ASN A 259 -18.01 37.21 38.41
N ALA A 260 -16.90 36.46 38.45
CA ALA A 260 -16.85 34.99 38.26
C ALA A 260 -15.41 34.51 37.91
N PRO A 261 -15.04 33.27 38.30
CA PRO A 261 -13.66 32.86 38.59
C PRO A 261 -12.93 32.17 37.41
N PRO A 262 -11.61 31.89 37.55
CA PRO A 262 -10.72 31.57 36.43
C PRO A 262 -10.59 30.05 36.20
N THR A 263 -10.31 29.66 34.96
CA THR A 263 -9.65 28.39 34.67
C THR A 263 -8.16 28.65 34.46
N SER A 264 -7.38 28.24 35.47
CA SER A 264 -5.93 28.20 35.46
C SER A 264 -5.42 27.16 34.47
N SER A 265 -4.55 27.61 33.59
CA SER A 265 -3.44 26.84 33.05
C SER A 265 -2.57 26.27 34.18
N ASN A 266 -2.13 25.03 34.05
CA ASN A 266 -0.84 24.61 34.59
C ASN A 266 -0.21 23.61 33.64
N GLY A 267 0.81 24.07 32.93
CA GLY A 267 1.83 23.18 32.39
C GLY A 267 2.74 22.71 33.50
N GLN A 268 3.23 21.47 33.38
CA GLN A 268 4.49 21.07 33.97
C GLN A 268 5.37 20.40 32.92
N ASN A 269 6.64 20.73 33.10
CA ASN A 269 7.84 20.55 32.27
C ASN A 269 8.27 19.07 32.20
N PRO A 270 9.26 18.72 31.35
CA PRO A 270 9.59 17.39 30.92
C PRO A 270 10.57 16.71 31.87
N LEU A 271 10.31 15.44 32.15
CA LEU A 271 11.31 14.40 32.24
C LEU A 271 10.56 13.08 32.38
N ASN A 272 10.80 12.14 31.45
CA ASN A 272 10.96 10.70 31.68
C ASN A 272 10.74 9.98 30.35
N SER A 273 11.84 9.45 29.80
CA SER A 273 11.82 8.34 28.88
C SER A 273 11.11 7.17 29.56
N ALA A 274 9.84 6.96 29.22
CA ALA A 274 9.09 5.75 29.51
C ALA A 274 8.11 5.53 28.36
N THR A 275 8.43 4.53 27.54
CA THR A 275 7.51 3.72 26.72
C THR A 275 6.07 4.24 26.62
N THR A 276 5.81 5.11 25.65
CA THR A 276 4.46 5.20 25.09
C THR A 276 4.25 3.94 24.25
N ILE A 277 3.57 2.96 24.83
CA ILE A 277 2.95 1.91 24.02
C ILE A 277 1.94 2.62 23.14
N ASP A 278 2.27 2.70 21.86
CA ASP A 278 1.42 3.24 20.81
C ASP A 278 0.00 2.66 20.97
N ALA A 279 -1.05 3.46 20.77
CA ALA A 279 -2.43 3.00 20.99
C ALA A 279 -2.77 1.77 20.11
N ALA A 280 -2.06 1.64 18.98
CA ALA A 280 -2.05 0.44 18.14
C ALA A 280 -1.48 -0.79 18.87
N ASN A 281 -0.33 -0.67 19.55
CA ASN A 281 0.29 -1.76 20.30
C ASN A 281 -0.51 -2.14 21.56
N LEU A 282 -1.13 -1.17 22.25
CA LEU A 282 -1.99 -1.48 23.40
C LEU A 282 -3.21 -2.28 22.95
N ARG A 283 -3.78 -1.94 21.79
CA ARG A 283 -4.87 -2.70 21.19
C ARG A 283 -4.42 -4.12 20.80
N THR A 284 -3.26 -4.26 20.19
CA THR A 284 -2.70 -5.58 19.85
C THR A 284 -2.44 -6.46 21.09
N VAL A 285 -1.94 -5.90 22.19
CA VAL A 285 -1.71 -6.65 23.43
C VAL A 285 -3.04 -7.05 24.09
N VAL A 286 -4.03 -6.15 24.09
CA VAL A 286 -5.39 -6.44 24.60
C VAL A 286 -6.07 -7.52 23.76
N ASP A 287 -5.93 -7.46 22.43
CA ASP A 287 -6.49 -8.45 21.52
C ASP A 287 -5.82 -9.82 21.71
N LEU A 288 -4.50 -9.87 21.90
CA LEU A 288 -3.77 -11.11 22.20
C LEU A 288 -4.19 -11.72 23.53
N LEU A 289 -4.33 -10.90 24.58
CA LEU A 289 -4.79 -11.36 25.90
C LEU A 289 -6.23 -11.90 25.82
N ALA A 290 -7.10 -11.26 25.04
CA ALA A 290 -8.46 -11.74 24.83
C ALA A 290 -8.47 -13.11 24.13
N VAL A 291 -7.62 -13.32 23.13
CA VAL A 291 -7.47 -14.63 22.45
C VAL A 291 -7.00 -15.72 23.41
N VAL A 292 -6.00 -15.43 24.25
CA VAL A 292 -5.49 -16.38 25.25
C VAL A 292 -6.57 -16.75 26.26
N VAL A 293 -7.34 -15.77 26.75
CA VAL A 293 -8.45 -16.04 27.70
C VAL A 293 -9.52 -16.91 27.07
N VAL A 294 -9.93 -16.65 25.83
CA VAL A 294 -10.93 -17.47 25.12
C VAL A 294 -10.40 -18.89 24.91
N PHE A 295 -9.13 -19.05 24.53
CA PHE A 295 -8.51 -20.36 24.37
C PHE A 295 -8.50 -21.17 25.68
N LEU A 296 -8.15 -20.53 26.81
CA LEU A 296 -8.17 -21.17 28.12
C LEU A 296 -9.59 -21.59 28.54
N ILE A 297 -10.61 -20.78 28.25
CA ILE A 297 -12.02 -21.14 28.52
C ILE A 297 -12.44 -22.36 27.71
N VAL A 298 -12.07 -22.43 26.42
CA VAL A 298 -12.37 -23.59 25.56
C VAL A 298 -11.71 -24.86 26.11
N ILE A 299 -10.43 -24.80 26.48
CA ILE A 299 -9.73 -25.92 27.12
C ILE A 299 -10.45 -26.35 28.40
N MET A 300 -10.84 -25.39 29.24
CA MET A 300 -11.51 -25.69 30.51
C MET A 300 -12.86 -26.39 30.29
N VAL A 301 -13.64 -25.97 29.28
CA VAL A 301 -14.91 -26.62 28.91
C VAL A 301 -14.68 -28.05 28.42
N ILE A 302 -13.67 -28.26 27.56
CA ILE A 302 -13.31 -29.60 27.08
C ILE A 302 -12.93 -30.52 28.25
N LEU A 303 -12.12 -30.01 29.19
CA LEU A 303 -11.73 -30.75 30.39
C LEU A 303 -12.92 -31.10 31.27
N ILE A 304 -13.86 -30.17 31.49
CA ILE A 304 -15.09 -30.46 32.25
C ILE A 304 -15.90 -31.56 31.58
N VAL A 305 -16.12 -31.48 30.26
CA VAL A 305 -16.86 -32.50 29.52
C VAL A 305 -16.18 -33.86 29.65
N PHE A 306 -14.85 -33.89 29.56
CA PHE A 306 -14.06 -35.11 29.71
C PHE A 306 -14.18 -35.70 31.13
N ILE A 307 -14.07 -34.87 32.17
CA ILE A 307 -14.22 -35.29 33.58
C ILE A 307 -15.62 -35.82 33.87
N VAL A 308 -16.67 -35.16 33.35
CA VAL A 308 -18.06 -35.62 33.49
C VAL A 308 -18.23 -36.99 32.82
N LYS A 309 -17.65 -37.17 31.63
CA LYS A 309 -17.71 -38.43 30.90
C LYS A 309 -16.97 -39.56 31.63
N LEU A 310 -15.78 -39.29 32.18
CA LEU A 310 -15.04 -40.26 33.01
C LEU A 310 -15.85 -40.68 34.26
N ARG A 311 -16.42 -39.72 35.00
CA ARG A 311 -17.25 -40.02 36.19
C ARG A 311 -18.54 -40.77 35.88
N SER A 312 -19.08 -40.62 34.67
CA SER A 312 -20.24 -41.40 34.23
C SER A 312 -19.91 -42.87 33.93
N SER A 313 -18.65 -43.15 33.57
CA SER A 313 -18.18 -44.50 33.26
C SER A 313 -17.85 -45.34 34.51
N GLU A 314 -17.65 -44.71 35.66
CA GLU A 314 -17.38 -45.40 36.94
C GLU A 314 -18.65 -45.80 37.70
N ARG A 315 -19.84 -45.40 37.23
CA ARG A 315 -21.14 -45.74 37.85
C ARG A 315 -21.90 -46.87 37.14
N VAL A 316 -21.21 -47.66 36.32
CA VAL A 316 -21.71 -48.87 35.65
C VAL A 316 -20.88 -50.04 36.14
#